data_AF-A0A7J8NS75-F1
#
_entry.id   AF-A0A7J8NS75-F1
#
_cell.length_a   1.000
_cell.length_b   1.000
_cell.length_c   1.000
_cell.angle_alpha   90.00
_cell.angle_beta   90.00
_cell.angle_gamma   90.00
#
_symmetry.space_group_name_H-M   'P 1'
#
loop_
_entity.id
_entity.type
_entity.pdbx_description
1 polymer ?
#
loop_
_entity_poly.entity_id
_entity_poly.type
_entity_poly.pdbx_seq_one_letter_code
_entity_poly.pdbx_strand_id
1 'polypeptide(L)'
;MARSKASSRVLRFIRSIRLSSRGRGIVVKQWVDQRQILKYQCIEGFLSHCGWNSALESICYGVPILAWPMIAEQALNARMVVEEIKVGLRVDSTCNGMKPGFVKWDGLMKMVKELMEGEMGKQVRKRVKEVAELAKMAMADGDGSSW
;
A
#
# COMPACT_ATOMS: atom_id res chain seq x y z
N MET A 1 -28.01 -29.64 14.84
CA MET A 1 -28.04 -28.17 14.98
C MET A 1 -26.61 -27.63 14.78
N ALA A 2 -26.23 -27.33 13.53
CA ALA A 2 -24.87 -26.94 13.18
C ALA A 2 -24.66 -25.44 13.45
N ARG A 3 -23.96 -25.08 14.53
CA ARG A 3 -23.49 -23.71 14.74
C ARG A 3 -22.44 -23.38 13.68
N SER A 4 -22.78 -22.42 12.82
CA SER A 4 -21.96 -21.90 11.73
C SER A 4 -20.53 -21.53 12.19
N LYS A 5 -19.51 -22.18 11.60
CA LYS A 5 -18.09 -21.87 11.82
C LYS A 5 -17.72 -20.42 11.45
N ALA A 6 -18.52 -19.75 10.60
CA ALA A 6 -18.27 -18.38 10.15
C ALA A 6 -18.36 -17.36 11.31
N SER A 7 -19.26 -17.59 12.28
CA SER A 7 -19.46 -16.69 13.44
C SER A 7 -18.20 -16.59 14.32
N SER A 8 -17.42 -17.66 14.44
CA SER A 8 -16.23 -17.70 15.32
C SER A 8 -15.01 -16.95 14.79
N ARG A 9 -14.91 -16.78 13.46
CA ARG A 9 -13.75 -16.15 12.80
C ARG A 9 -13.91 -14.64 12.77
N VAL A 10 -15.13 -14.16 12.49
CA VAL A 10 -15.48 -12.73 12.54
C VAL A 10 -15.33 -12.19 13.96
N LEU A 11 -15.80 -12.91 14.99
CA LEU A 11 -15.63 -12.50 16.38
C LEU A 11 -14.16 -12.47 16.82
N ARG A 12 -13.32 -13.40 16.34
CA ARG A 12 -11.86 -13.37 16.58
C ARG A 12 -11.19 -12.19 15.90
N PHE A 13 -11.62 -11.86 14.68
CA PHE A 13 -11.13 -10.69 13.95
C PHE A 13 -11.49 -9.39 14.68
N ILE A 14 -12.76 -9.22 15.06
CA ILE A 14 -13.22 -8.03 15.82
C ILE A 14 -12.46 -7.89 17.14
N ARG A 15 -12.23 -8.98 17.87
CA ARG A 15 -11.43 -8.97 19.11
C ARG A 15 -9.95 -8.65 18.88
N SER A 16 -9.44 -8.84 17.67
CA SER A 16 -8.05 -8.50 17.31
C SER A 16 -7.87 -7.04 16.92
N ILE A 17 -8.96 -6.31 16.69
CA ILE A 17 -8.97 -4.88 16.42
C ILE A 17 -8.78 -4.12 17.73
N ARG A 18 -7.74 -3.29 17.79
CA ARG A 18 -7.57 -2.27 18.81
C ARG A 18 -7.72 -0.90 18.18
N LEU A 19 -8.62 -0.08 18.69
CA LEU A 19 -8.67 1.33 18.34
C LEU A 19 -7.47 2.02 18.98
N SER A 20 -6.69 2.74 18.18
CA SER A 20 -5.63 3.61 18.65
C SER A 20 -5.98 5.07 18.36
N SER A 21 -5.31 5.99 19.07
CA SER A 21 -5.31 7.43 18.76
C SER A 21 -6.70 8.09 18.62
N ARG A 22 -7.49 8.09 19.71
CA ARG A 22 -8.79 8.79 19.81
C ARG A 22 -9.79 8.41 18.70
N GLY A 23 -9.79 7.15 18.27
CA GLY A 23 -10.71 6.64 17.25
C GLY A 23 -10.28 6.90 15.80
N ARG A 24 -9.05 7.38 15.56
CA ARG A 24 -8.52 7.67 14.22
C ARG A 24 -7.64 6.56 13.64
N GLY A 25 -7.37 5.51 14.41
CA GLY A 25 -6.54 4.37 13.99
C GLY A 25 -7.15 3.04 14.38
N ILE A 26 -7.01 2.06 13.50
CA ILE A 26 -7.36 0.65 13.75
C ILE A 26 -6.07 -0.15 13.65
N VAL A 27 -5.72 -0.88 14.72
CA VAL A 27 -4.61 -1.82 14.73
C VAL A 27 -5.17 -3.23 14.74
N VAL A 28 -4.81 -4.02 13.73
CA VAL A 28 -5.20 -5.43 13.63
C VAL A 28 -3.96 -6.28 13.83
N LYS A 29 -3.98 -7.18 14.82
CA LYS A 29 -2.83 -8.08 15.11
C LYS A 29 -2.79 -9.33 14.23
N GLN A 30 -3.91 -9.69 13.62
CA GLN A 30 -4.03 -10.84 12.74
C GLN A 30 -3.89 -10.38 11.28
N TRP A 31 -3.75 -11.36 10.39
CA TRP A 31 -3.77 -11.11 8.95
C TRP A 31 -5.10 -10.47 8.52
N VAL A 32 -5.00 -9.51 7.60
CA VAL A 32 -6.14 -8.81 6.98
C VAL A 32 -6.18 -9.14 5.50
N ASP A 33 -7.38 -9.14 4.92
CA ASP A 33 -7.53 -9.21 3.47
C ASP A 33 -7.13 -7.84 2.87
N GLN A 34 -5.83 -7.71 2.60
CA GLN A 34 -5.22 -6.50 2.05
C GLN A 34 -5.91 -6.05 0.77
N ARG A 35 -6.26 -7.00 -0.11
CA ARG A 35 -6.94 -6.72 -1.37
C ARG A 35 -8.32 -6.13 -1.15
N GLN A 36 -9.09 -6.68 -0.21
CA GLN A 36 -10.39 -6.12 0.15
C GLN A 36 -10.25 -4.71 0.73
N ILE A 37 -9.21 -4.41 1.52
CA ILE A 37 -8.96 -3.07 2.05
C ILE A 37 -8.64 -2.10 0.90
N LEU A 38 -7.67 -2.42 0.05
CA LEU A 38 -7.21 -1.55 -1.04
C LEU A 38 -8.32 -1.22 -2.06
N LYS A 39 -9.33 -2.08 -2.19
CA LYS A 39 -10.48 -1.84 -3.07
C LYS A 39 -11.36 -0.65 -2.64
N TYR A 40 -11.36 -0.27 -1.36
CA TYR A 40 -12.25 0.78 -0.87
C TYR A 40 -11.78 2.18 -1.29
N GLN A 41 -12.73 3.00 -1.78
CA GLN A 41 -12.45 4.36 -2.27
C GLN A 41 -11.89 5.32 -1.22
N CYS A 42 -12.10 5.04 0.08
CA CYS A 42 -11.56 5.86 1.16
C CYS A 42 -10.07 5.60 1.45
N ILE A 43 -9.46 4.59 0.82
CA ILE A 43 -8.03 4.32 0.96
C ILE A 43 -7.26 5.16 -0.04
N GLU A 44 -6.55 6.16 0.47
CA GLU A 44 -5.80 7.11 -0.35
C GLU A 44 -4.28 6.90 -0.31
N GLY A 45 -3.80 5.90 0.40
CA GLY A 45 -2.37 5.57 0.46
C GLY A 45 -2.09 4.23 1.11
N PHE A 46 -1.00 3.60 0.68
CA PHE A 46 -0.55 2.31 1.18
C PHE A 46 0.94 2.35 1.54
N LEU A 47 1.25 2.27 2.83
CA LEU A 47 2.62 2.05 3.29
C LEU A 47 2.98 0.57 3.07
N SER A 48 3.95 0.30 2.21
CA SER A 48 4.27 -1.05 1.77
C SER A 48 5.77 -1.29 1.72
N HIS A 49 6.15 -2.53 1.96
CA HIS A 49 7.52 -3.00 1.74
C HIS A 49 7.86 -3.19 0.26
N CYS A 50 6.93 -2.93 -0.66
CA CYS A 50 7.14 -3.07 -2.10
C CYS A 50 7.50 -4.48 -2.57
N GLY A 51 7.02 -5.53 -1.88
CA GLY A 51 6.97 -6.87 -2.49
C GLY A 51 6.07 -6.83 -3.71
N TRP A 52 6.45 -7.51 -4.79
CA TRP A 52 5.84 -7.29 -6.11
C TRP A 52 4.31 -7.49 -6.13
N ASN A 53 3.81 -8.52 -5.44
CA ASN A 53 2.37 -8.74 -5.31
C ASN A 53 1.65 -7.58 -4.63
N SER A 54 2.19 -7.04 -3.53
CA SER A 54 1.60 -5.90 -2.84
C SER A 54 1.67 -4.61 -3.66
N ALA A 55 2.73 -4.43 -4.44
CA ALA A 55 2.84 -3.31 -5.37
C ALA A 55 1.76 -3.39 -6.46
N LEU A 56 1.62 -4.56 -7.10
CA LEU A 56 0.60 -4.79 -8.13
C LEU A 56 -0.82 -4.63 -7.59
N GLU A 57 -1.14 -5.17 -6.42
CA GLU A 57 -2.45 -4.96 -5.79
C GLU A 57 -2.76 -3.47 -5.62
N SER A 58 -1.81 -2.70 -5.08
CA SER A 58 -1.98 -1.25 -4.89
C SER A 58 -2.19 -0.52 -6.22
N ILE A 59 -1.37 -0.83 -7.22
CA ILE A 59 -1.42 -0.20 -8.54
C ILE A 59 -2.75 -0.51 -9.24
N CYS A 60 -3.19 -1.77 -9.25
CA CYS A 60 -4.44 -2.18 -9.87
C CYS A 60 -5.68 -1.54 -9.22
N TYR A 61 -5.63 -1.25 -7.92
CA TYR A 61 -6.69 -0.51 -7.22
C TYR A 61 -6.52 1.02 -7.23
N GLY A 62 -5.47 1.55 -7.88
CA GLY A 62 -5.27 2.99 -7.96
C GLY A 62 -4.89 3.65 -6.64
N VAL A 63 -4.23 2.91 -5.75
CA VAL A 63 -3.79 3.40 -4.43
C VAL A 63 -2.29 3.71 -4.49
N PRO A 64 -1.85 4.94 -4.18
CA PRO A 64 -0.43 5.29 -4.25
C PRO A 64 0.35 4.64 -3.10
N ILE A 65 1.63 4.37 -3.36
CA ILE A 65 2.47 3.61 -2.43
C ILE A 65 3.41 4.57 -1.68
N LEU A 66 3.48 4.45 -0.36
CA LEU A 66 4.64 4.92 0.42
C LEU A 66 5.60 3.74 0.58
N ALA A 67 6.70 3.78 -0.15
CA ALA A 67 7.64 2.69 -0.30
C ALA A 67 8.63 2.61 0.88
N TRP A 68 8.66 1.46 1.55
CA TRP A 68 9.58 1.14 2.65
C TRP A 68 10.16 -0.28 2.50
N PRO A 69 11.07 -0.50 1.55
CA PRO A 69 11.64 -1.82 1.29
C PRO A 69 12.43 -2.36 2.48
N MET A 70 12.38 -3.68 2.69
CA MET A 70 13.00 -4.35 3.85
C MET A 70 14.03 -5.41 3.44
N ILE A 71 13.70 -6.27 2.47
CA ILE A 71 14.50 -7.46 2.09
C ILE A 71 14.38 -7.77 0.59
N ALA A 72 15.16 -8.75 0.11
CA ALA A 72 15.07 -9.31 -1.24
C ALA A 72 15.14 -8.23 -2.35
N GLU A 73 14.31 -8.34 -3.39
CA GLU A 73 14.25 -7.44 -4.54
C GLU A 73 13.42 -6.17 -4.29
N GLN A 74 12.87 -6.01 -3.09
CA GLN A 74 11.96 -4.92 -2.73
C GLN A 74 12.55 -3.52 -2.96
N ALA A 75 13.87 -3.37 -2.81
CA ALA A 75 14.55 -2.11 -3.09
C ALA A 75 14.48 -1.72 -4.58
N LEU A 76 14.55 -2.71 -5.48
CA LEU A 76 14.39 -2.53 -6.93
C LEU A 76 12.92 -2.25 -7.28
N ASN A 77 11.99 -2.99 -6.68
CA ASN A 77 10.56 -2.73 -6.87
C ASN A 77 10.18 -1.32 -6.39
N ALA A 78 10.71 -0.87 -5.25
CA ALA A 78 10.53 0.48 -4.74
C ALA A 78 11.10 1.53 -5.69
N ARG A 79 12.24 1.25 -6.34
CA ARG A 79 12.81 2.11 -7.39
C ARG A 79 11.86 2.21 -8.59
N MET A 80 11.36 1.08 -9.08
CA MET A 80 10.35 1.05 -10.15
C MET A 80 9.13 1.92 -9.78
N VAL A 81 8.55 1.70 -8.60
CA VAL A 81 7.36 2.41 -8.09
C VAL A 81 7.56 3.93 -8.01
N VAL A 82 8.71 4.37 -7.48
CA VAL A 82 8.95 5.78 -7.15
C VAL A 82 9.56 6.55 -8.32
N GLU A 83 10.60 6.01 -8.95
CA GLU A 83 11.40 6.74 -9.94
C GLU A 83 10.84 6.57 -11.36
N GLU A 84 10.44 5.34 -11.71
CA GLU A 84 10.17 4.96 -13.10
C GLU A 84 8.69 5.15 -13.46
N ILE A 85 7.77 4.50 -12.75
CA ILE A 85 6.32 4.63 -13.01
C ILE A 85 5.66 5.77 -12.23
N LYS A 86 6.34 6.30 -11.20
CA LYS A 86 5.97 7.49 -10.41
C LYS A 86 4.59 7.39 -9.74
N VAL A 87 4.29 6.23 -9.16
CA VAL A 87 3.02 5.96 -8.47
C VAL A 87 3.15 5.96 -6.94
N GLY A 88 4.30 6.37 -6.42
CA GLY A 88 4.56 6.38 -5.00
C GLY A 88 5.68 7.30 -4.57
N LEU A 89 5.83 7.47 -3.25
CA LEU A 89 6.92 8.20 -2.60
C LEU A 89 7.77 7.21 -1.80
N ARG A 90 9.00 7.59 -1.45
CA ARG A 90 9.88 6.75 -0.62
C ARG A 90 9.93 7.26 0.80
N VAL A 91 9.90 6.35 1.78
CA VAL A 91 10.19 6.70 3.18
C VAL A 91 11.62 7.18 3.29
N ASP A 92 11.81 8.33 3.96
CA ASP A 92 13.13 8.88 4.24
C ASP A 92 13.81 8.04 5.33
N SER A 93 14.90 7.37 4.97
CA SER A 93 15.69 6.52 5.86
C SER A 93 17.06 7.13 6.04
N THR A 94 17.64 7.05 7.24
CA THR A 94 18.92 7.71 7.57
C THR A 94 20.15 7.12 6.86
N CYS A 95 19.97 6.26 5.86
CA CYS A 95 21.04 5.55 5.17
C CYS A 95 21.25 6.06 3.75
N ASN A 96 22.41 6.71 3.55
CA ASN A 96 23.01 6.88 2.24
C ASN A 96 23.58 5.52 1.77
N GLY A 97 22.78 4.75 1.05
CA GLY A 97 23.30 3.95 -0.05
C GLY A 97 23.43 2.44 0.08
N MET A 98 23.56 1.78 1.25
CA MET A 98 23.86 0.32 1.23
C MET A 98 23.32 -0.57 2.38
N LYS A 99 22.69 -0.05 3.43
CA LYS A 99 22.05 -0.88 4.48
C LYS A 99 20.73 -0.26 4.91
N PRO A 100 19.67 -1.05 5.23
CA PRO A 100 18.45 -0.49 5.80
C PRO A 100 18.78 0.12 7.17
N GLY A 101 18.87 1.45 7.20
CA GLY A 101 18.98 2.23 8.42
C GLY A 101 17.64 2.35 9.14
N PHE A 102 17.68 2.85 10.36
CA PHE A 102 16.44 3.15 11.09
C PHE A 102 15.69 4.29 10.41
N VAL A 103 14.38 4.14 10.30
CA VAL A 103 13.49 5.25 9.94
C VAL A 103 13.11 5.97 11.22
N LYS A 104 13.42 7.27 11.29
CA LYS A 104 12.98 8.10 12.41
C LYS A 104 11.50 8.45 12.25
N TRP A 105 10.80 8.60 13.37
CA TRP A 105 9.36 8.84 13.37
C TRP A 105 8.97 10.15 12.68
N ASP A 106 9.82 11.19 12.78
CA ASP A 106 9.61 12.50 12.18
C ASP A 106 9.72 12.43 10.66
N GLY A 107 10.72 11.70 10.13
CA GLY A 107 10.86 11.44 8.70
C GLY A 107 9.67 10.65 8.14
N LEU A 108 9.25 9.59 8.84
CA LEU A 108 8.06 8.83 8.46
C LEU A 108 6.80 9.71 8.46
N MET A 109 6.58 10.48 9.53
CA MET A 109 5.41 11.36 9.65
C MET A 109 5.39 12.41 8.54
N LYS A 110 6.54 13.00 8.20
CA LYS A 110 6.67 13.93 7.09
C LYS A 110 6.26 13.27 5.77
N MET A 111 6.75 12.07 5.48
CA MET A 111 6.42 11.39 4.23
C MET A 111 4.98 10.89 4.16
N VAL A 112 4.38 10.50 5.29
CA VAL A 112 2.94 10.20 5.36
C VAL A 112 2.11 11.45 5.06
N LYS A 113 2.44 12.59 5.68
CA LYS A 113 1.76 13.86 5.41
C LYS A 113 1.96 14.29 3.95
N GLU A 114 3.16 14.16 3.41
CA GLU A 114 3.44 14.49 2.02
C GLU A 114 2.64 13.61 1.06
N LEU A 115 2.54 12.30 1.34
CA LEU A 115 1.70 11.42 0.53
C LEU A 115 0.24 11.86 0.60
N MET A 116 -0.31 12.18 1.77
CA MET A 116 -1.74 12.45 1.95
C MET A 116 -2.14 13.87 1.48
N GLU A 117 -1.39 14.88 1.89
CA GLU A 117 -1.76 16.30 1.79
C GLU A 117 -0.82 17.11 0.89
N GLY A 118 0.39 16.61 0.65
CA GLY A 118 1.45 17.30 -0.09
C GLY A 118 1.27 17.31 -1.60
N GLU A 119 2.07 18.14 -2.27
CA GLU A 119 2.00 18.32 -3.72
C GLU A 119 2.54 17.09 -4.46
N MET A 120 3.60 16.46 -3.96
CA MET A 120 4.08 15.21 -4.53
C MET A 120 3.04 14.09 -4.35
N GLY A 121 2.35 14.08 -3.20
CA GLY A 121 1.23 13.19 -2.91
C GLY A 121 0.09 13.29 -3.93
N LYS A 122 -0.33 14.52 -4.27
CA LYS A 122 -1.34 14.76 -5.31
C LYS A 122 -0.91 14.22 -6.67
N GLN A 123 0.35 14.45 -7.05
CA GLN A 123 0.90 13.99 -8.32
C GLN A 123 0.87 12.47 -8.42
N VAL A 124 1.36 11.76 -7.39
CA VAL A 124 1.37 10.29 -7.40
C VAL A 124 -0.04 9.69 -7.30
N ARG A 125 -0.98 10.32 -6.58
CA ARG A 125 -2.40 9.93 -6.55
C ARG A 125 -3.08 10.04 -7.91
N LYS A 126 -2.75 11.09 -8.68
CA LYS A 126 -3.23 11.21 -10.06
C LYS A 126 -2.61 10.12 -10.93
N ARG A 127 -1.29 9.98 -10.85
CA ARG A 127 -0.52 9.04 -11.69
C ARG A 127 -0.94 7.58 -11.47
N VAL A 128 -1.13 7.15 -10.23
CA VAL A 128 -1.51 5.76 -9.94
C VAL A 128 -2.89 5.41 -10.52
N LYS A 129 -3.83 6.38 -10.59
CA LYS A 129 -5.14 6.17 -11.24
C LYS A 129 -4.99 5.95 -12.75
N GLU A 130 -4.15 6.74 -13.41
CA GLU A 130 -3.84 6.55 -14.83
C GLU A 130 -3.23 5.16 -15.08
N VAL A 131 -2.26 4.75 -14.26
CA VAL A 131 -1.62 3.44 -14.37
C VAL A 131 -2.58 2.29 -14.04
N ALA A 132 -3.51 2.49 -13.11
CA ALA A 132 -4.54 1.50 -12.79
C ALA A 132 -5.46 1.21 -13.99
N GLU A 133 -5.86 2.24 -14.74
CA GLU A 133 -6.65 2.07 -15.96
C GLU A 133 -5.85 1.34 -17.05
N LEU A 134 -4.56 1.68 -17.22
CA LEU A 134 -3.68 0.95 -18.14
C LEU A 134 -3.52 -0.52 -17.75
N ALA A 135 -3.41 -0.82 -16.45
CA ALA A 135 -3.33 -2.19 -15.96
C ALA A 135 -4.62 -2.99 -16.25
N LYS A 136 -5.78 -2.35 -16.15
CA LYS A 136 -7.06 -2.97 -16.55
C LYS A 136 -7.11 -3.24 -18.06
N MET A 137 -6.68 -2.27 -18.88
CA MET A 137 -6.64 -2.42 -20.34
C MET A 137 -5.68 -3.53 -20.77
N ALA A 138 -4.53 -3.66 -20.12
CA ALA A 138 -3.58 -4.74 -20.42
C ALA A 138 -4.18 -6.14 -20.17
N MET A 139 -5.15 -6.24 -19.26
CA MET A 139 -5.86 -7.47 -18.90
C MET A 139 -7.23 -7.60 -19.57
N ALA A 140 -7.54 -6.80 -20.59
CA ALA A 140 -8.79 -6.92 -21.34
C ALA A 140 -8.78 -8.18 -22.24
N ASP A 141 -9.88 -8.93 -22.22
CA ASP A 141 -9.99 -10.22 -22.92
C ASP A 141 -9.92 -10.03 -24.45
N GLY A 142 -8.94 -10.68 -25.09
CA GLY A 142 -8.82 -10.77 -26.55
C GLY A 142 -8.10 -9.61 -27.25
N ASP A 143 -7.89 -8.48 -26.57
CA ASP A 143 -7.19 -7.30 -27.10
C ASP A 143 -6.12 -6.73 -26.14
N GLY A 144 -6.14 -7.13 -24.87
CA GLY A 144 -5.17 -6.72 -23.86
C GLY A 144 -3.78 -7.30 -24.14
N SER A 145 -2.73 -6.52 -23.88
CA SER A 145 -1.35 -6.93 -24.11
C SER A 145 -0.86 -8.09 -23.24
N SER A 146 -1.62 -8.48 -22.21
CA SER A 146 -1.30 -9.56 -21.27
C SER A 146 -2.27 -10.75 -21.34
N TRP A 147 -3.22 -10.73 -22.29
CA TRP A 147 -4.13 -11.84 -22.63
C TRP A 147 -3.65 -12.58 -23.87
#